data_AF-A0A3D3LIU1-F1
#
_entry.id   AF-A0A3D3LIU1-F1
#
_cell.length_a   1.000
_cell.length_b   1.000
_cell.length_c   1.000
_cell.angle_alpha   90.00
_cell.angle_beta   90.00
_cell.angle_gamma   90.00
#
_symmetry.space_group_name_H-M   'P 1'
#
loop_
_entity.id
_entity.type
_entity.pdbx_description
1 polymer ?
#
loop_
_entity_poly.entity_id
_entity_poly.type
_entity_poly.pdbx_seq_one_letter_code
_entity_poly.pdbx_strand_id
1 'polypeptide(L)' 'MGINTPSEIIADLSIGPTDQGMVRIYITSEEIDLPMDFTPDEAEEITRELIAAMALIRDKSG' A
#
# COMPACT_ATOMS: atom_id res chain seq x y z
N MET A 1 -14.32 6.94 -8.86
CA MET A 1 -13.78 5.58 -9.08
C MET A 1 -13.79 4.84 -7.76
N GLY A 2 -14.14 3.55 -7.72
CA GLY A 2 -14.20 2.77 -6.48
C GLY A 2 -13.03 1.80 -6.37
N ILE A 3 -12.81 1.22 -5.18
CA ILE A 3 -11.71 0.27 -4.91
C ILE A 3 -11.69 -0.94 -5.86
N ASN A 4 -12.82 -1.29 -6.46
CA ASN A 4 -12.96 -2.42 -7.40
C ASN A 4 -12.81 -2.02 -8.88
N THR A 5 -12.55 -0.75 -9.19
CA THR A 5 -12.32 -0.29 -10.56
C THR A 5 -10.81 -0.16 -10.78
N PRO A 6 -10.19 -1.02 -11.61
CA PRO A 6 -8.76 -0.92 -11.91
C PRO A 6 -8.42 0.45 -12.53
N SER A 7 -7.23 0.95 -12.24
CA SER A 7 -6.66 2.11 -12.91
C SER A 7 -5.90 1.67 -14.17
N GLU A 8 -5.93 2.49 -15.22
CA GLU A 8 -5.06 2.33 -16.40
C GLU A 8 -3.67 2.96 -16.20
N ILE A 9 -3.47 3.71 -15.11
CA ILE A 9 -2.20 4.35 -14.78
C ILE A 9 -1.19 3.29 -14.34
N ILE A 10 -0.06 3.23 -15.02
CA ILE A 10 1.09 2.44 -14.61
C ILE A 10 1.78 3.20 -13.47
N ALA A 11 1.94 2.55 -12.32
CA ALA A 11 2.62 3.12 -11.17
C ALA A 11 3.54 2.08 -10.52
N ASP A 12 4.66 2.57 -10.01
CA ASP A 12 5.57 1.82 -9.15
C ASP A 12 5.23 2.11 -7.68
N LEU A 13 5.39 1.08 -6.84
CA LEU A 13 5.21 1.17 -5.40
C LEU A 13 6.49 0.75 -4.70
N SER A 14 7.00 1.62 -3.84
CA SER A 14 8.17 1.36 -2.99
C SER A 14 7.81 1.55 -1.52
N ILE A 15 8.36 0.72 -0.63
CA ILE A 15 8.15 0.82 0.82
C ILE A 15 9.51 0.85 1.51
N GLY A 16 9.71 1.77 2.44
CA GLY A 16 10.98 1.87 3.19
C GLY A 16 10.93 2.82 4.39
N PRO A 17 11.95 2.81 5.25
CA PRO A 17 12.03 3.73 6.39
C PRO A 17 12.40 5.15 5.95
N THR A 18 11.93 6.14 6.71
CA THR A 18 12.38 7.53 6.59
C THR A 18 13.47 7.84 7.63
N ASP A 19 14.15 8.97 7.44
CA ASP A 19 15.10 9.54 8.41
C ASP A 19 14.41 10.04 9.70
N GLN A 20 13.09 10.21 9.67
CA GLN A 20 12.27 10.61 10.82
C GLN A 20 11.71 9.42 11.60
N GLY A 21 12.11 8.18 11.26
CA GLY A 21 11.63 6.97 11.96
C GLY A 21 10.22 6.54 11.57
N MET A 22 9.74 6.98 10.40
CA MET A 22 8.44 6.63 9.84
C MET A 22 8.62 5.54 8.76
N VAL A 23 7.54 4.86 8.40
CA VAL A 23 7.48 3.98 7.24
C VAL A 23 6.84 4.75 6.09
N ARG A 24 7.57 4.89 4.97
CA ARG A 24 7.07 5.50 3.75
C ARG A 24 6.53 4.45 2.80
N ILE A 25 5.30 4.67 2.32
CA ILE A 25 4.79 4.07 1.09
C ILE A 25 4.90 5.14 0.02
N TYR A 26 5.63 4.85 -1.03
CA TYR A 26 5.92 5.77 -2.11
C TYR A 26 5.31 5.26 -3.42
N ILE A 27 4.43 6.07 -4.01
CA ILE A 27 3.77 5.75 -5.27
C ILE A 27 4.26 6.73 -6.33
N THR A 28 4.79 6.21 -7.43
CA THR A 28 5.28 7.00 -8.56
C THR A 28 4.66 6.56 -9.86
N SER A 29 4.26 7.50 -10.69
CA SER A 29 3.89 7.30 -12.10
C SER A 29 4.46 8.45 -12.94
N GLU A 30 4.13 8.52 -14.23
CA GLU A 30 4.52 9.63 -15.09
C GLU A 30 3.99 10.99 -14.60
N GLU A 31 2.84 11.00 -13.90
CA GLU A 31 2.15 12.22 -13.47
C GLU A 31 1.99 12.34 -11.95
N ILE A 32 2.32 11.30 -11.19
CA ILE A 32 2.13 11.24 -9.74
C ILE A 32 3.45 10.95 -9.05
N ASP A 33 3.77 11.76 -8.04
CA ASP A 33 4.89 11.58 -7.13
C ASP A 33 4.33 11.76 -5.71
N LEU A 34 3.97 10.65 -5.06
CA LEU A 34 3.20 10.67 -3.81
C LEU A 34 3.91 9.88 -2.69
N PRO A 35 4.67 10.57 -1.83
CA PRO A 35 5.16 10.00 -0.58
C PRO A 35 4.08 10.05 0.50
N MET A 36 3.83 8.91 1.14
CA MET A 36 2.93 8.80 2.29
C MET A 36 3.69 8.20 3.46
N ASP A 37 3.80 8.94 4.55
CA ASP A 37 4.54 8.54 5.75
C ASP A 37 3.57 8.12 6.85
N PHE A 38 3.84 6.96 7.43
CA PHE A 38 3.05 6.35 8.49
C PHE A 38 3.95 6.08 9.69
N THR A 39 3.40 6.25 10.89
CA THR A 39 4.06 5.76 12.10
C THR A 39 4.24 4.25 12.02
N PRO A 40 5.17 3.65 12.80
CA PRO A 40 5.30 2.20 12.86
C PRO A 40 3.98 1.47 13.19
N ASP A 41 3.17 2.03 14.10
CA ASP A 41 1.89 1.44 14.51
C ASP A 41 0.85 1.49 13.38
N GLU A 42 0.74 2.61 12.66
CA GLU A 42 -0.14 2.75 11.48
C GLU A 42 0.30 1.81 10.35
N ALA A 43 1.61 1.68 10.11
CA ALA A 43 2.14 0.75 9.11
C ALA A 43 1.86 -0.72 9.47
N GLU A 44 1.88 -1.05 10.76
CA GLU A 44 1.50 -2.38 11.25
C GLU A 44 0.01 -2.65 10.99
N GLU A 45 -0.86 -1.67 11.24
CA GLU A 45 -2.29 -1.79 10.95
C GLU A 45 -2.55 -2.03 9.45
N ILE A 46 -1.92 -1.24 8.56
CA ILE A 46 -1.98 -1.43 7.11
C ILE A 46 -1.54 -2.86 6.72
N THR A 47 -0.46 -3.36 7.33
CA THR A 47 0.04 -4.71 7.07
C THR A 47 -0.99 -5.78 7.49
N ARG A 48 -1.65 -5.59 8.64
CA ARG A 48 -2.69 -6.52 9.10
C ARG A 48 -3.89 -6.53 8.15
N GLU A 49 -4.31 -5.38 7.63
CA GLU A 49 -5.39 -5.31 6.63
C GLU A 49 -5.03 -6.04 5.33
N LEU A 50 -3.80 -5.87 4.83
CA LEU A 50 -3.32 -6.58 3.64
C LEU A 50 -3.32 -8.11 3.86
N ILE A 51 -2.88 -8.57 5.03
CA ILE A 51 -2.89 -9.99 5.39
C ILE A 51 -4.33 -10.52 5.44
N ALA A 52 -5.26 -9.76 6.04
CA ALA A 52 -6.66 -10.14 6.08
C ALA A 52 -7.28 -10.25 4.67
N ALA A 53 -6.98 -9.30 3.78
CA ALA A 53 -7.43 -9.34 2.39
C ALA A 53 -6.88 -10.56 1.64
N MET A 54 -5.59 -10.88 1.81
CA MET A 54 -4.98 -12.09 1.24
C MET A 54 -5.64 -13.36 1.76
N ALA A 55 -5.95 -13.44 3.06
CA ALA A 55 -6.61 -14.59 3.66
C ALA A 55 -8.00 -14.82 3.05
N LEU A 56 -8.79 -13.75 2.86
CA LEU A 56 -10.11 -13.83 2.22
C LEU A 56 -10.04 -14.34 0.77
N ILE A 57 -8.99 -14.02 0.02
CA ILE A 57 -8.80 -14.51 -1.36
C ILE A 57 -8.37 -15.98 -1.36
N ARG A 58 -7.45 -16.36 -0.47
CA ARG A 58 -6.95 -17.74 -0.35
C ARG A 58 -8.06 -18.71 0.04
N ASP A 59 -8.92 -18.32 0.99
CA ASP A 59 -10.08 -19.11 1.41
C ASP A 59 -11.06 -19.37 0.26
N LYS A 60 -11.28 -18.37 -0.60
CA LYS A 60 -12.11 -18.51 -1.82
C LYS A 60 -11.49 -19.37 -2.92
N SER A 61 -10.19 -19.68 -2.81
CA SER A 61 -9.42 -20.40 -3.82
C SER A 61 -9.22 -21.89 -3.45
N GLY A 62 -9.73 -22.33 -2.30
CA GLY A 62 -9.79 -23.73 -1.86
C GLY A 62 -11.18 -24.33 -2.02
#